data_AF-A0A8T6ZYT4-F1
#
_entry.id   AF-A0A8T6ZYT4-F1
#
_cell.length_a   1.000
_cell.length_b   1.000
_cell.length_c   1.000
_cell.angle_alpha   90.00
_cell.angle_beta   90.00
_cell.angle_gamma   90.00
#
_symmetry.space_group_name_H-M   'P 1'
#
loop_
_entity.id
_entity.type
_entity.pdbx_description
1 polymer ?
#
loop_
_entity_poly.entity_id
_entity_poly.type
_entity_poly.pdbx_seq_one_letter_code
_entity_poly.pdbx_strand_id
1 'polypeptide(L)'
;MAAANAAGAAYVLGARHPIDSSFDTASIALTMKHNDSEVSSGVSSVCMGDPVNVLIWLARRLAGAGIPMRAGQIVFAGSLVPIISVEPGDGFEANAGDLGSVSVAFGS
;
A
#
# COMPACT_ATOMS: atom_id res chain seq x y z
N MET A 1 7.91 -12.50 10.96
CA MET A 1 6.92 -11.52 10.45
C MET A 1 5.73 -11.33 11.39
N ALA A 2 4.91 -12.35 11.68
CA ALA A 2 3.69 -12.17 12.49
C ALA A 2 3.92 -11.57 13.89
N ALA A 3 4.92 -12.04 14.64
CA ALA A 3 5.24 -11.50 15.96
C ALA A 3 5.90 -10.11 15.93
N ALA A 4 6.30 -9.61 14.75
CA ALA A 4 7.03 -8.35 14.57
C ALA A 4 6.13 -7.28 13.94
N ASN A 5 4.84 -7.24 14.29
CA ASN A 5 3.86 -6.31 13.72
C ASN A 5 3.83 -6.30 12.18
N ALA A 6 3.98 -7.47 11.56
CA ALA A 6 4.11 -7.59 10.10
C ALA A 6 5.23 -6.71 9.48
N ALA A 7 6.29 -6.43 10.25
CA ALA A 7 7.37 -5.51 9.90
C ALA A 7 6.94 -4.03 9.68
N GLY A 8 5.74 -3.65 10.16
CA GLY A 8 5.26 -2.28 10.09
C GLY A 8 5.90 -1.38 11.16
N ALA A 9 6.37 -0.20 10.73
CA ALA A 9 6.91 0.84 11.61
C ALA A 9 6.13 2.16 11.47
N ALA A 10 6.02 2.68 10.24
CA ALA A 10 5.29 3.90 9.92
C ALA A 10 4.66 3.78 8.53
N TYR A 11 3.75 4.70 8.20
CA TYR A 11 3.15 4.81 6.87
C TYR A 11 2.97 6.28 6.48
N VAL A 12 2.95 6.54 5.18
CA VAL A 12 2.62 7.83 4.58
C VAL A 12 1.41 7.63 3.68
N LEU A 13 0.42 8.50 3.78
CA LEU A 13 -0.80 8.45 2.97
C LEU A 13 -0.78 9.60 1.95
N GLY A 14 -1.12 9.28 0.71
CA GLY A 14 -1.46 10.29 -0.29
C GLY A 14 -2.87 10.84 -0.08
N ALA A 15 -3.37 11.54 -1.08
CA ALA A 15 -4.74 12.05 -1.08
C ALA A 15 -5.76 10.90 -1.00
N ARG A 16 -6.86 11.13 -0.28
CA ARG A 16 -7.96 10.16 -0.23
C ARG A 16 -8.72 10.20 -1.54
N HIS A 17 -8.81 9.05 -2.22
CA HIS A 17 -9.62 8.88 -3.40
C HIS A 17 -10.86 8.02 -3.09
N PRO A 18 -12.09 8.54 -3.24
CA PRO A 18 -13.30 7.72 -3.15
C PRO A 18 -13.33 6.70 -4.29
N ILE A 19 -13.65 5.45 -3.96
CA ILE A 19 -13.77 4.36 -4.92
C ILE A 19 -15.23 3.92 -4.93
N ASP A 20 -15.82 3.82 -6.11
CA ASP A 20 -17.15 3.24 -6.31
C ASP A 20 -17.06 1.84 -6.94
N SER A 21 -18.20 1.19 -7.16
CA SER A 21 -18.25 -0.18 -7.69
C SER A 21 -17.79 -0.33 -9.14
N SER A 22 -17.62 0.78 -9.88
CA SER A 22 -17.16 0.76 -11.26
C SER A 22 -15.65 0.91 -11.41
N PHE A 23 -14.96 1.29 -10.33
CA PHE A 23 -13.52 1.47 -10.33
C PHE A 23 -12.80 0.11 -10.39
N ASP A 24 -11.88 -0.04 -11.36
CA ASP A 24 -11.05 -1.23 -11.49
C ASP A 24 -9.89 -1.20 -10.50
N THR A 25 -10.10 -1.80 -9.32
CA THR A 25 -9.09 -1.88 -8.27
C THR A 25 -7.95 -2.84 -8.58
N ALA A 26 -8.10 -3.76 -9.56
CA ALA A 26 -7.09 -4.76 -9.91
C ALA A 26 -6.03 -4.22 -10.89
N SER A 27 -6.31 -3.13 -11.58
CA SER A 27 -5.44 -2.54 -12.61
C SER A 27 -4.72 -1.26 -12.18
N ILE A 28 -4.64 -0.97 -10.88
CA ILE A 28 -3.91 0.20 -10.38
C ILE A 28 -2.42 -0.02 -10.61
N ALA A 29 -1.83 0.72 -11.53
CA ALA A 29 -0.39 0.76 -11.75
C ALA A 29 0.28 1.72 -10.76
N LEU A 30 1.47 1.33 -10.28
CA LEU A 30 2.29 2.15 -9.39
C LEU A 30 3.73 2.15 -9.88
N THR A 31 4.36 3.32 -9.92
CA THR A 31 5.81 3.47 -10.07
C THR A 31 6.40 4.05 -8.79
N MET A 32 7.65 3.72 -8.52
CA MET A 32 8.39 4.23 -7.37
C MET A 32 9.73 4.81 -7.80
N LYS A 33 9.99 6.03 -7.36
CA LYS A 33 11.27 6.71 -7.51
C LYS A 33 12.02 6.74 -6.19
N HIS A 34 13.35 6.65 -6.30
CA HIS A 34 14.33 6.90 -5.26
C HIS A 34 15.31 7.95 -5.80
N ASN A 35 15.42 9.09 -5.12
CA ASN A 35 16.30 10.20 -5.50
C ASN A 35 16.20 10.53 -7.01
N ASP A 36 14.97 10.80 -7.47
CA ASP A 36 14.59 11.14 -8.87
C ASP A 36 14.68 10.01 -9.90
N SER A 37 15.24 8.85 -9.55
CA SER A 37 15.35 7.69 -10.46
C SER A 37 14.24 6.68 -10.19
N GLU A 38 13.54 6.22 -11.22
CA GLU A 38 12.60 5.11 -11.08
C GLU A 38 13.36 3.83 -10.73
N VAL A 39 12.98 3.19 -9.64
CA VAL A 39 13.63 1.98 -9.11
C VAL A 39 12.72 0.76 -9.14
N SER A 40 11.40 0.96 -9.25
CA SER A 40 10.45 -0.15 -9.32
C SER A 40 9.09 0.28 -9.85
N SER A 41 8.33 -0.70 -10.32
CA SER A 41 6.93 -0.56 -10.70
C SER A 41 6.15 -1.85 -10.47
N GLY A 42 4.83 -1.74 -10.38
CA GLY A 42 3.94 -2.87 -10.14
C GLY A 42 2.48 -2.54 -10.40
N VAL A 43 1.63 -3.56 -10.33
CA VAL A 43 0.18 -3.45 -10.56
C VAL A 43 -0.56 -4.13 -9.41
N SER A 44 -1.68 -3.57 -8.96
CA SER A 44 -2.41 -4.01 -7.78
C SER A 44 -2.96 -5.45 -7.86
N SER A 45 -3.11 -6.03 -9.05
CA SER A 45 -3.52 -7.43 -9.23
C SER A 45 -2.56 -8.45 -8.58
N VAL A 46 -1.32 -8.06 -8.27
CA VAL A 46 -0.40 -8.91 -7.48
C VAL A 46 -0.93 -9.17 -6.06
N CYS A 47 -1.82 -8.31 -5.54
CA CYS A 47 -2.46 -8.45 -4.25
C CYS A 47 -3.67 -9.39 -4.34
N MET A 48 -3.43 -10.71 -4.39
CA MET A 48 -4.49 -11.73 -4.46
C MET A 48 -5.46 -11.54 -5.65
N GLY A 49 -4.95 -11.10 -6.80
CA GLY A 49 -5.75 -10.83 -8.01
C GLY A 49 -6.46 -9.46 -7.98
N ASP A 50 -6.86 -9.00 -6.80
CA ASP A 50 -7.52 -7.70 -6.57
C ASP A 50 -7.35 -7.31 -5.09
N PRO A 51 -6.90 -6.08 -4.75
CA PRO A 51 -6.82 -5.59 -3.37
C PRO A 51 -8.09 -5.80 -2.53
N VAL A 52 -9.28 -5.78 -3.13
CA VAL A 52 -10.55 -6.05 -2.45
C VAL A 52 -10.60 -7.48 -1.89
N ASN A 53 -9.98 -8.45 -2.57
CA ASN A 53 -9.91 -9.83 -2.07
C ASN A 53 -9.11 -9.93 -0.78
N VAL A 54 -8.06 -9.11 -0.63
CA VAL A 54 -7.25 -9.04 0.60
C VAL A 54 -8.10 -8.51 1.76
N LEU A 55 -8.89 -7.45 1.51
CA LEU A 55 -9.81 -6.90 2.51
C LEU A 55 -10.84 -7.94 2.95
N ILE A 56 -11.46 -8.65 2.01
CA ILE A 56 -12.45 -9.70 2.30
C ILE A 56 -11.81 -10.82 3.13
N TRP A 57 -10.63 -11.28 2.74
CA TRP A 57 -9.88 -12.31 3.48
C TRP A 57 -9.58 -11.85 4.90
N LEU A 58 -9.06 -10.63 5.07
CA LEU A 58 -8.69 -10.09 6.37
C LEU A 58 -9.92 -9.95 7.28
N ALA A 59 -11.02 -9.39 6.76
CA ALA A 59 -12.26 -9.22 7.49
C ALA A 59 -12.80 -10.55 8.01
N ARG A 60 -12.83 -11.59 7.15
CA ARG A 60 -13.27 -12.94 7.53
C ARG A 60 -12.34 -13.57 8.58
N ARG A 61 -11.03 -13.42 8.40
CA ARG A 61 -10.04 -13.97 9.33
C ARG A 61 -10.15 -13.35 10.72
N LEU A 62 -10.28 -12.02 10.77
CA LEU A 62 -10.42 -11.25 12.00
C LEU A 62 -11.76 -11.50 12.71
N ALA A 63 -12.86 -11.59 11.95
CA ALA A 63 -14.16 -11.98 12.49
C ALA A 63 -14.12 -13.38 13.13
N GLY A 64 -13.49 -14.36 12.48
CA GLY A 64 -13.31 -15.70 13.04
C GLY A 64 -12.46 -15.75 14.32
N ALA A 65 -11.63 -14.74 14.55
CA ALA A 65 -10.85 -14.56 15.77
C ALA A 65 -11.57 -13.71 16.85
N GLY A 66 -12.82 -13.27 16.60
CA GLY A 66 -13.57 -12.42 17.52
C GLY A 66 -13.13 -10.95 17.55
N ILE A 67 -12.37 -10.50 16.55
CA ILE A 67 -11.82 -9.13 16.46
C ILE A 67 -12.37 -8.46 15.19
N PRO A 68 -13.67 -8.10 15.11
CA PRO A 68 -14.22 -7.56 13.88
C PRO A 68 -13.56 -6.23 13.49
N MET A 69 -13.44 -6.00 12.18
CA MET A 69 -12.99 -4.73 11.64
C MET A 69 -14.00 -3.62 11.96
N ARG A 70 -13.50 -2.38 12.04
CA ARG A 70 -14.26 -1.19 12.38
C ARG A 70 -14.16 -0.15 11.27
N ALA A 71 -15.24 0.61 11.08
CA ALA A 71 -15.24 1.75 10.17
C ALA A 71 -14.13 2.75 10.55
N GLY A 72 -13.47 3.31 9.54
CA GLY A 72 -12.36 4.26 9.72
C GLY A 72 -10.98 3.60 9.88
N GLN A 73 -10.89 2.27 9.96
CA GLN A 73 -9.60 1.58 9.91
C GLN A 73 -8.96 1.65 8.52
N ILE A 74 -7.63 1.72 8.49
CA ILE A 74 -6.81 1.67 7.28
C ILE A 74 -6.29 0.24 7.10
N VAL A 75 -6.35 -0.25 5.87
CA VAL A 75 -5.89 -1.58 5.49
C VAL A 75 -4.88 -1.47 4.37
N PHE A 76 -3.71 -2.07 4.58
CA PHE A 76 -2.71 -2.25 3.54
C PHE A 76 -2.96 -3.59 2.85
N ALA A 77 -3.31 -3.57 1.57
CA ALA A 77 -3.61 -4.77 0.79
C ALA A 77 -2.34 -5.57 0.40
N GLY A 78 -1.17 -4.97 0.56
CA GLY A 78 0.12 -5.57 0.20
C GLY A 78 1.03 -4.56 -0.47
N SER A 79 2.27 -4.97 -0.74
CA SER A 79 3.22 -4.15 -1.50
C SER A 79 3.10 -4.46 -2.99
N LEU A 80 3.06 -3.42 -3.81
CA LEU A 80 3.08 -3.54 -5.28
C LEU A 80 4.50 -3.65 -5.83
N VAL A 81 5.49 -3.19 -5.04
CA VAL A 81 6.91 -3.14 -5.39
C VAL A 81 7.74 -3.86 -4.32
N PRO A 82 8.98 -4.30 -4.62
CA PRO A 82 9.87 -4.85 -3.62
C PRO A 82 10.17 -3.85 -2.49
N ILE A 83 10.53 -4.37 -1.32
CA ILE A 83 11.01 -3.54 -0.20
C ILE A 83 12.40 -3.03 -0.55
N ILE A 84 12.60 -1.72 -0.46
CA ILE A 84 13.89 -1.05 -0.70
C ILE A 84 14.41 -0.52 0.63
N SER A 85 15.72 -0.67 0.85
CA SER A 85 16.39 -0.11 2.02
C SER A 85 16.41 1.41 1.96
N VAL A 86 16.28 2.04 3.12
CA VAL A 86 16.30 3.49 3.27
C VAL A 86 17.58 3.89 3.99
N GLU A 87 18.29 4.87 3.46
CA GLU A 87 19.44 5.52 4.08
C GLU A 87 19.13 6.99 4.44
N PRO A 88 19.86 7.60 5.39
CA PRO A 88 19.74 9.03 5.68
C PRO A 88 19.94 9.89 4.42
N GLY A 89 19.09 10.89 4.24
CA GLY A 89 19.08 11.77 3.06
C GLY A 89 18.28 11.26 1.86
N ASP A 90 17.72 10.04 1.92
CA ASP A 90 16.94 9.51 0.81
C ASP A 90 15.56 10.17 0.66
N GLY A 91 15.15 10.36 -0.60
CA GLY A 91 13.81 10.73 -1.00
C GLY A 91 13.14 9.62 -1.81
N PHE A 92 11.90 9.30 -1.46
CA PHE A 92 11.07 8.34 -2.19
C PHE A 92 9.77 9.00 -2.64
N GLU A 93 9.32 8.67 -3.84
CA GLU A 93 8.00 9.02 -4.36
C GLU A 93 7.34 7.78 -4.96
N ALA A 94 6.11 7.49 -4.56
CA ALA A 94 5.27 6.49 -5.20
C ALA A 94 4.14 7.20 -5.96
N ASN A 95 3.96 6.87 -7.23
CA ASN A 95 2.96 7.46 -8.11
C ASN A 95 2.00 6.39 -8.62
N ALA A 96 0.71 6.58 -8.41
CA ALA A 96 -0.36 5.65 -8.78
C ALA A 96 -1.28 6.23 -9.89
N GLY A 97 -0.69 6.99 -10.82
CA GLY A 97 -1.41 7.61 -11.93
C GLY A 97 -2.49 8.57 -11.46
N ASP A 98 -3.73 8.33 -11.88
CA ASP A 98 -4.89 9.19 -11.57
C ASP A 98 -5.24 9.23 -10.07
N LEU A 99 -4.77 8.24 -9.29
CA LEU A 99 -4.91 8.25 -7.83
C LEU A 99 -3.96 9.23 -7.15
N GLY A 100 -2.98 9.77 -7.88
CA GLY A 100 -2.00 10.73 -7.40
C GLY A 100 -0.70 10.09 -6.92
N SER A 101 0.10 10.86 -6.19
CA SER A 101 1.37 10.41 -5.62
C SER A 101 1.49 10.71 -4.13
N VAL A 102 2.43 10.03 -3.50
CA VAL A 102 2.85 10.24 -2.12
C VAL A 102 4.38 10.22 -2.07
N SER A 103 4.97 11.13 -1.31
CA SER A 103 6.42 11.22 -1.17
C SER A 103 6.83 11.34 0.30
N VAL A 104 8.06 10.93 0.56
CA VAL A 104 8.70 11.02 1.86
C VAL A 104 10.18 11.31 1.68
N ALA A 105 10.73 12.16 2.54
CA ALA A 105 12.16 12.42 2.62
C ALA A 105 12.65 12.02 4.01
N PHE A 106 13.78 11.34 4.06
CA PHE A 106 14.45 10.93 5.28
C PHE A 106 15.57 11.94 5.57
N GLY A 107 15.59 12.46 6.80
CA GLY A 107 16.59 13.45 7.21
C GLY A 107 18.02 12.93 7.08
N SER A 108 18.96 13.87 6.95
CA SER A 108 20.41 13.62 7.01
C SER A 108 20.88 13.31 8.43
#